data_AF-A0A2K6C2N0-F1
#
_entry.id   AF-A0A2K6C2N0-F1
#
_cell.length_a   1.000
_cell.length_b   1.000
_cell.length_c   1.000
_cell.angle_alpha   90.00
_cell.angle_beta   90.00
_cell.angle_gamma   90.00
#
_symmetry.space_group_name_H-M   'P 1'
#
loop_
_entity.id
_entity.type
_entity.pdbx_description
1 polymer ?
#
loop_
_entity_poly.entity_id
_entity_poly.type
_entity_poly.pdbx_seq_one_letter_code
_entity_poly.pdbx_strand_id
1 'polypeptide(L)'
;MVVLGSSALQRNDGAAILAAVSSIAQKIRMTSGVTGDWKVMNILHRIASQVAALDLGYKPGVEAIRKNPPKVLFLLGADGGCITRQDLPKDCFIIYQGHHGDVGAPIADVILPGAAYTEKSATYVNTEGRAQQTKVAVTPPGLAREDWKIIRALSEIAGITLPYDTLDEVRNRLEEVSPNLVRYDDIEGANYFQQANELSKLVNQQLLADPLVPPQLTIKDFYMTDSISRASQTMAKCVKAVTEGAQAVEEPSIC
;
A
#
# COMPACT_ATOMS: atom_id res chain seq x y z
N MET A 1 -13.35 21.31 -2.85
CA MET A 1 -12.59 20.05 -2.86
C MET A 1 -13.11 19.18 -1.72
N VAL A 2 -13.31 17.89 -1.95
CA VAL A 2 -13.73 16.90 -0.94
C VAL A 2 -12.66 15.84 -0.87
N VAL A 3 -12.05 15.63 0.31
CA VAL A 3 -10.95 14.68 0.51
C VAL A 3 -11.37 13.62 1.52
N LEU A 4 -11.39 12.36 1.09
CA LEU A 4 -11.64 11.22 1.95
C LEU A 4 -10.32 10.53 2.32
N GLY A 5 -10.04 10.37 3.61
CA GLY A 5 -8.87 9.61 4.06
C GLY A 5 -9.04 8.11 3.81
N SER A 6 -8.03 7.45 3.24
CA SER A 6 -8.11 6.01 2.92
C SER A 6 -8.22 5.11 4.16
N SER A 7 -7.93 5.62 5.35
CA SER A 7 -8.15 4.90 6.61
C SER A 7 -9.64 4.72 6.95
N ALA A 8 -10.48 5.71 6.63
CA ALA A 8 -11.93 5.60 6.84
C ALA A 8 -12.54 4.48 5.98
N LEU A 9 -11.95 4.21 4.81
CA LEU A 9 -12.34 3.12 3.92
C LEU A 9 -12.02 1.72 4.46
N GLN A 10 -11.22 1.61 5.53
CA GLN A 10 -10.91 0.33 6.18
C GLN A 10 -11.98 -0.09 7.19
N ARG A 11 -12.97 0.77 7.48
CA ARG A 11 -14.13 0.37 8.28
C ARG A 11 -14.97 -0.64 7.52
N ASN A 12 -15.74 -1.43 8.26
CA ASN A 12 -16.66 -2.41 7.69
C ASN A 12 -17.68 -1.76 6.74
N ASP A 13 -18.09 -0.51 7.00
CA ASP A 13 -18.98 0.31 6.17
C ASP A 13 -18.25 1.25 5.19
N GLY A 14 -16.99 0.97 4.86
CA GLY A 14 -16.17 1.77 3.96
C GLY A 14 -16.82 2.04 2.60
N ALA A 15 -17.58 1.09 2.04
CA ALA A 15 -18.29 1.29 0.77
C ALA A 15 -19.46 2.27 0.92
N ALA A 16 -20.21 2.21 2.03
CA ALA A 16 -21.26 3.19 2.33
C ALA A 16 -20.69 4.60 2.51
N ILE A 17 -19.55 4.73 3.21
CA ILE A 17 -18.83 5.99 3.37
C ILE A 17 -18.41 6.54 1.99
N LEU A 18 -17.80 5.70 1.14
CA LEU A 18 -17.38 6.10 -0.20
C LEU A 18 -18.57 6.56 -1.06
N ALA A 19 -19.70 5.83 -1.01
CA ALA A 19 -20.92 6.19 -1.74
C ALA A 19 -21.53 7.51 -1.27
N ALA A 20 -21.55 7.76 0.04
CA ALA A 20 -22.02 9.00 0.63
C ALA A 20 -21.14 10.20 0.19
N VAL A 21 -19.81 10.06 0.26
CA VAL A 21 -18.87 11.11 -0.15
C VAL A 21 -18.93 11.36 -1.66
N SER A 22 -19.05 10.30 -2.46
CA SER A 22 -19.28 10.40 -3.91
C SER A 22 -20.55 11.20 -4.22
N SER A 23 -21.64 10.93 -3.50
CA SER A 23 -22.90 11.66 -3.66
C SER A 23 -22.77 13.14 -3.28
N ILE A 24 -22.03 13.46 -2.21
CA ILE A 24 -21.72 14.85 -1.83
C ILE A 24 -20.92 15.54 -2.93
N ALA A 25 -19.86 14.92 -3.43
CA ALA A 25 -19.02 15.49 -4.48
C ALA A 25 -19.80 15.73 -5.78
N GLN A 26 -20.66 14.78 -6.18
CA GLN A 26 -21.53 14.95 -7.34
C GLN A 26 -22.54 16.08 -7.13
N LYS A 27 -23.16 16.19 -5.94
CA LYS A 27 -24.08 17.27 -5.63
C LYS A 27 -23.40 18.64 -5.76
N ILE A 28 -22.23 18.81 -5.16
CA ILE A 28 -21.43 20.04 -5.26
C ILE A 28 -21.12 20.37 -6.73
N ARG A 29 -20.70 19.37 -7.51
CA ARG A 29 -20.37 19.57 -8.93
C ARG A 29 -21.58 20.07 -9.74
N MET A 30 -22.78 19.59 -9.44
CA MET A 30 -24.01 20.01 -10.13
C MET A 30 -24.53 21.38 -9.68
N THR A 31 -24.35 21.75 -8.40
CA THR A 31 -25.02 22.93 -7.83
C THR A 31 -24.15 24.18 -7.76
N SER A 32 -22.83 24.03 -7.67
CA SER A 32 -21.93 25.12 -7.26
C SER A 32 -21.25 25.86 -8.42
N GLY A 33 -21.68 25.64 -9.66
CA GLY A 33 -21.09 26.28 -10.85
C GLY A 33 -19.63 25.88 -11.12
N VAL A 34 -19.20 24.75 -10.57
CA VAL A 34 -17.84 24.21 -10.73
C VAL A 34 -17.63 23.87 -12.21
N THR A 35 -16.51 24.32 -12.79
CA THR A 35 -16.15 23.98 -14.17
C THR A 35 -15.96 22.47 -14.33
N GLY A 36 -16.24 21.94 -15.53
CA GLY A 36 -16.16 20.50 -15.80
C GLY A 36 -14.79 19.90 -15.48
N ASP A 37 -13.73 20.69 -15.59
CA ASP A 37 -12.33 20.26 -15.41
C ASP A 37 -11.91 20.13 -13.94
N TRP A 38 -12.59 20.82 -13.03
CA TRP A 38 -12.23 20.79 -11.61
C TRP A 38 -12.65 19.47 -10.94
N LYS A 39 -11.67 18.74 -10.40
CA LYS A 39 -11.89 17.46 -9.72
C LYS A 39 -12.32 17.69 -8.26
N VAL A 40 -13.61 17.46 -8.00
CA VAL A 40 -14.19 17.70 -6.66
C VAL A 40 -13.85 16.57 -5.69
N MET A 41 -13.98 15.31 -6.12
CA MET A 41 -13.77 14.11 -5.30
C MET A 41 -12.29 13.73 -5.31
N ASN A 42 -11.71 13.53 -4.12
CA ASN A 42 -10.33 13.10 -3.93
C ASN A 42 -10.25 12.09 -2.79
N ILE A 43 -9.30 11.16 -2.88
CA ILE A 43 -8.97 10.21 -1.81
C ILE A 43 -7.50 10.40 -1.45
N LEU A 44 -7.22 10.56 -0.17
CA LEU A 44 -5.86 10.65 0.35
C LEU A 44 -5.38 9.27 0.79
N HIS A 45 -4.50 8.67 0.00
CA HIS A 45 -3.85 7.41 0.33
C HIS A 45 -2.66 7.63 1.27
N ARG A 46 -2.47 6.69 2.20
CA ARG A 46 -1.33 6.68 3.14
C ARG A 46 -0.27 5.61 2.85
N ILE A 47 -0.54 4.72 1.88
CA ILE A 47 0.31 3.56 1.57
C ILE A 47 0.86 3.74 0.16
N ALA A 48 2.19 3.76 0.02
CA ALA A 48 2.89 4.03 -1.25
C ALA A 48 2.67 2.94 -2.32
N SER A 49 2.36 1.70 -1.93
CA SER A 49 2.07 0.61 -2.86
C SER A 49 0.61 0.55 -3.31
N GLN A 50 -0.30 1.22 -2.60
CA GLN A 50 -1.74 0.98 -2.77
C GLN A 50 -2.26 1.45 -4.11
N VAL A 51 -1.83 2.62 -4.59
CA VAL A 51 -2.32 3.19 -5.86
C VAL A 51 -1.85 2.36 -7.04
N ALA A 52 -0.56 2.03 -7.10
CA ALA A 52 -0.02 1.14 -8.12
C ALA A 52 -0.69 -0.25 -8.12
N ALA A 53 -0.99 -0.80 -6.93
CA ALA A 53 -1.71 -2.08 -6.84
C ALA A 53 -3.15 -1.98 -7.40
N LEU A 54 -3.84 -0.87 -7.18
CA LEU A 54 -5.17 -0.63 -7.75
C LEU A 54 -5.11 -0.46 -9.27
N ASP A 55 -4.11 0.26 -9.80
CA ASP A 55 -3.87 0.41 -11.24
C ASP A 55 -3.56 -0.93 -11.93
N LEU A 56 -2.84 -1.82 -11.24
CA LEU A 56 -2.58 -3.20 -11.67
C LEU A 56 -3.79 -4.13 -11.54
N GLY A 57 -4.90 -3.66 -10.97
CA GLY A 57 -6.13 -4.44 -10.80
C GLY A 57 -6.09 -5.45 -9.64
N TYR A 58 -5.24 -5.24 -8.64
CA TYR A 58 -5.25 -6.07 -7.44
C TYR A 58 -6.54 -5.85 -6.65
N LYS A 59 -7.02 -6.90 -5.99
CA LYS A 59 -8.14 -6.77 -5.06
C LYS A 59 -7.64 -6.13 -3.75
N PRO A 60 -8.17 -4.97 -3.33
CA PRO A 60 -7.75 -4.35 -2.08
C PRO A 60 -8.27 -5.13 -0.86
N GLY A 61 -7.53 -5.05 0.24
CA GLY A 61 -7.87 -5.74 1.49
C GLY A 61 -7.61 -7.23 1.45
N VAL A 62 -7.99 -7.92 2.54
CA VAL A 62 -7.69 -9.35 2.75
C VAL A 62 -8.93 -10.22 2.89
N GLU A 63 -10.13 -9.66 2.72
CA GLU A 63 -11.40 -10.37 2.89
C GLU A 63 -11.52 -11.59 1.98
N ALA A 64 -10.98 -11.52 0.76
CA ALA A 64 -10.96 -12.67 -0.15
C ALA A 64 -10.14 -13.85 0.42
N ILE A 65 -9.05 -13.56 1.12
CA ILE A 65 -8.20 -14.54 1.78
C ILE A 65 -8.93 -15.09 3.01
N ARG A 66 -9.54 -14.23 3.84
CA ARG A 66 -10.31 -14.66 5.03
C ARG A 66 -11.49 -15.56 4.66
N LYS A 67 -12.19 -15.24 3.57
CA LYS A 67 -13.35 -16.01 3.10
C LYS A 67 -12.95 -17.38 2.52
N ASN A 68 -11.79 -17.48 1.89
CA ASN A 68 -11.29 -18.74 1.34
C ASN A 68 -9.78 -18.88 1.64
N PRO A 69 -9.43 -19.31 2.87
CA PRO A 69 -8.05 -19.36 3.30
C PRO A 69 -7.21 -20.31 2.43
N PRO A 70 -6.10 -19.84 1.84
CA PRO A 70 -5.34 -20.63 0.89
C PRO A 70 -4.43 -21.65 1.58
N LYS A 71 -3.93 -22.62 0.80
CA LYS A 71 -2.86 -23.53 1.23
C LYS A 71 -1.46 -22.94 1.09
N VAL A 72 -1.30 -21.92 0.24
CA VAL A 72 -0.04 -21.20 0.06
C VAL A 72 -0.35 -19.71 0.13
N LEU A 73 0.34 -18.99 1.01
CA LEU A 73 0.20 -17.54 1.17
C LEU A 73 1.54 -16.87 0.91
N PHE A 74 1.58 -15.96 -0.06
CA PHE A 74 2.76 -15.16 -0.37
C PHE A 74 2.60 -13.75 0.21
N LEU A 75 3.52 -13.35 1.08
CA LEU A 75 3.55 -12.05 1.76
C LEU A 75 4.67 -11.19 1.16
N LEU A 76 4.31 -10.24 0.28
CA LEU A 76 5.24 -9.27 -0.28
C LEU A 76 5.38 -8.06 0.65
N GLY A 77 6.36 -8.08 1.55
CA GLY A 77 6.62 -7.03 2.54
C GLY A 77 5.40 -6.74 3.43
N ALA A 78 4.54 -7.73 3.65
CA ALA A 78 3.27 -7.54 4.32
C ALA A 78 3.42 -7.59 5.85
N ASP A 79 3.77 -6.45 6.44
CA ASP A 79 3.96 -6.28 7.89
C ASP A 79 2.83 -5.50 8.58
N GLY A 80 1.64 -5.46 7.96
CA GLY A 80 0.47 -4.75 8.50
C GLY A 80 -0.29 -5.54 9.57
N GLY A 81 0.05 -6.81 9.81
CA GLY A 81 -0.68 -7.69 10.73
C GLY A 81 -2.12 -8.00 10.31
N CYS A 82 -2.48 -7.74 9.05
CA CYS A 82 -3.85 -7.90 8.56
C CYS A 82 -4.28 -9.37 8.43
N ILE A 83 -3.34 -10.31 8.38
CA ILE A 83 -3.56 -11.76 8.40
C ILE A 83 -2.55 -12.36 9.38
N THR A 84 -3.04 -13.21 10.28
CA THR A 84 -2.20 -13.95 11.24
C THR A 84 -2.30 -15.46 10.99
N ARG A 85 -1.45 -16.26 11.64
CA ARG A 85 -1.50 -17.73 11.50
C ARG A 85 -2.85 -18.32 11.93
N GLN A 86 -3.57 -17.65 12.82
CA GLN A 86 -4.90 -18.05 13.29
C GLN A 86 -5.98 -17.91 12.21
N ASP A 87 -5.77 -17.02 11.24
CA ASP A 87 -6.69 -16.81 10.12
C ASP A 87 -6.53 -17.88 9.02
N LEU A 88 -5.54 -18.76 9.15
CA LEU A 88 -5.11 -19.67 8.09
C LEU A 88 -5.24 -21.14 8.52
N PRO A 89 -5.40 -22.08 7.57
CA PRO A 89 -5.33 -23.50 7.84
C PRO A 89 -3.97 -23.87 8.46
N LYS A 90 -3.95 -24.92 9.29
CA LYS A 90 -2.71 -25.38 9.95
C LYS A 90 -1.61 -25.71 8.93
N ASP A 91 -1.99 -26.30 7.81
CA ASP A 91 -1.15 -26.72 6.69
C ASP A 91 -0.88 -25.61 5.66
N CYS A 92 -1.26 -24.36 5.93
CA CYS A 92 -0.91 -23.25 5.06
C CYS A 92 0.60 -23.00 5.08
N PHE A 93 1.20 -22.97 3.88
CA PHE A 93 2.59 -22.67 3.65
C PHE A 93 2.76 -21.17 3.36
N ILE A 94 3.43 -20.47 4.27
CA ILE A 94 3.58 -19.02 4.24
C ILE A 94 4.98 -18.68 3.73
N ILE A 95 5.04 -17.95 2.62
CA ILE A 95 6.28 -17.42 2.05
C ILE A 95 6.30 -15.92 2.32
N TYR A 96 7.31 -15.44 3.05
CA TYR A 96 7.52 -14.02 3.26
C TYR A 96 8.68 -13.54 2.38
N GLN A 97 8.42 -12.55 1.54
CA GLN A 97 9.44 -11.85 0.78
C GLN A 97 9.48 -10.39 1.20
N GLY A 98 10.56 -9.98 1.85
CA GLY A 98 10.69 -8.63 2.37
C GLY A 98 12.11 -8.32 2.80
N HIS A 99 12.35 -7.09 3.24
CA HIS A 99 13.68 -6.60 3.59
C HIS A 99 13.89 -6.39 5.10
N HIS A 100 12.81 -6.36 5.90
CA HIS A 100 12.88 -6.41 7.37
C HIS A 100 12.14 -7.66 7.88
N GLY A 101 12.63 -8.21 9.00
CA GLY A 101 11.98 -9.31 9.72
C GLY A 101 11.09 -8.78 10.85
N ASP A 102 9.96 -8.18 10.52
CA ASP A 102 9.06 -7.54 11.49
C ASP A 102 7.84 -8.42 11.81
N VAL A 103 6.66 -8.16 11.22
CA VAL A 103 5.42 -8.86 11.59
C VAL A 103 5.19 -10.11 10.74
N GLY A 104 5.44 -10.03 9.43
CA GLY A 104 5.17 -11.10 8.49
C GLY A 104 6.24 -12.19 8.47
N ALA A 105 7.49 -11.84 8.74
CA ALA A 105 8.61 -12.80 8.68
C ALA A 105 8.56 -13.88 9.79
N PRO A 106 8.25 -13.57 11.07
CA PRO A 106 8.27 -14.58 12.14
C PRO A 106 7.21 -15.68 12.00
N ILE A 107 6.14 -15.44 11.23
CA ILE A 107 5.08 -16.42 11.00
C ILE A 107 5.29 -17.25 9.72
N ALA A 108 6.31 -16.93 8.93
CA ALA A 108 6.58 -17.55 7.64
C ALA A 108 7.29 -18.90 7.77
N ASP A 109 6.99 -19.81 6.86
CA ASP A 109 7.70 -21.09 6.74
C ASP A 109 8.97 -20.93 5.88
N VAL A 110 8.96 -20.00 4.92
CA VAL A 110 10.13 -19.61 4.11
C VAL A 110 10.26 -18.09 4.04
N ILE A 111 11.49 -17.60 4.21
CA ILE A 111 11.82 -16.18 4.08
C ILE A 111 12.72 -15.98 2.86
N LEU A 112 12.31 -15.07 1.97
CA LEU A 112 13.04 -14.66 0.77
C LEU A 112 13.51 -13.20 0.96
N PRO A 113 14.81 -12.95 1.14
CA PRO A 113 15.30 -11.61 1.41
C PRO A 113 15.22 -10.72 0.15
N GLY A 114 14.33 -9.73 0.20
CA GLY A 114 14.12 -8.73 -0.83
C GLY A 114 14.94 -7.45 -0.62
N ALA A 115 14.88 -6.54 -1.59
CA ALA A 115 15.60 -5.27 -1.57
C ALA A 115 14.74 -4.13 -0.97
N ALA A 116 15.35 -3.23 -0.20
CA ALA A 116 14.71 -1.99 0.26
C ALA A 116 14.53 -0.98 -0.88
N TYR A 117 13.75 0.09 -0.65
CA TYR A 117 13.43 1.08 -1.69
C TYR A 117 14.66 1.85 -2.22
N THR A 118 15.70 2.03 -1.41
CA THR A 118 16.98 2.64 -1.81
C THR A 118 17.89 1.71 -2.60
N GLU A 119 17.54 0.44 -2.69
CA GLU A 119 18.41 -0.63 -3.21
C GLU A 119 18.01 -1.14 -4.60
N LYS A 120 16.91 -0.60 -5.14
CA LYS A 120 16.30 -1.05 -6.39
C LYS A 120 15.81 0.12 -7.22
N SER A 121 15.85 -0.03 -8.53
CA SER A 121 15.08 0.83 -9.43
C SER A 121 13.67 0.25 -9.55
N ALA A 122 12.71 0.91 -8.92
CA ALA A 122 11.33 0.46 -8.84
C ALA A 122 10.36 1.62 -9.07
N THR A 123 9.22 1.31 -9.66
CA THR A 123 8.12 2.28 -9.88
C THR A 123 7.23 2.35 -8.65
N TYR A 124 6.93 3.55 -8.18
CA TYR A 124 5.92 3.86 -7.17
C TYR A 124 4.90 4.83 -7.75
N VAL A 125 3.66 4.76 -7.29
CA VAL A 125 2.60 5.71 -7.69
C VAL A 125 2.08 6.42 -6.46
N ASN A 126 2.12 7.76 -6.49
CA ASN A 126 1.67 8.57 -5.36
C ASN A 126 0.13 8.70 -5.35
N THR A 127 -0.42 9.41 -4.35
CA THR A 127 -1.88 9.53 -4.16
C THR A 127 -2.63 10.26 -5.29
N GLU A 128 -1.95 11.04 -6.12
CA GLU A 128 -2.55 11.76 -7.26
C GLU A 128 -2.46 10.96 -8.58
N GLY A 129 -1.88 9.75 -8.55
CA GLY A 129 -1.73 8.90 -9.72
C GLY A 129 -0.46 9.13 -10.54
N ARG A 130 0.48 9.93 -10.02
CA ARG A 130 1.77 10.17 -10.68
C ARG A 130 2.70 8.99 -10.46
N ALA A 131 3.15 8.38 -11.55
CA ALA A 131 4.20 7.36 -11.52
C ALA A 131 5.57 8.03 -11.32
N GLN A 132 6.36 7.47 -10.42
CA GLN A 132 7.72 7.91 -10.08
C GLN A 132 8.62 6.69 -9.98
N GLN A 133 9.92 6.88 -10.22
CA GLN A 133 10.90 5.81 -10.13
C GLN A 133 11.97 6.10 -9.08
N THR A 134 12.29 5.10 -8.28
CA THR A 134 13.50 5.12 -7.46
C THR A 134 14.73 4.81 -8.32
N LYS A 135 15.89 5.22 -7.82
CA LYS A 135 17.19 4.85 -8.37
C LYS A 135 17.96 4.07 -7.31
N VAL A 136 18.80 3.16 -7.76
CA VAL A 136 19.68 2.38 -6.88
C VAL A 136 20.70 3.34 -6.27
N ALA A 137 20.66 3.50 -4.95
CA ALA A 137 21.62 4.29 -4.19
C ALA A 137 22.73 3.40 -3.62
N VAL A 138 22.36 2.23 -3.11
CA VAL A 138 23.26 1.18 -2.59
C VAL A 138 22.75 -0.18 -3.04
N THR A 139 23.59 -1.21 -3.04
CA THR A 139 23.14 -2.57 -3.37
C THR A 139 22.53 -3.26 -2.15
N PRO A 140 21.57 -4.20 -2.33
CA PRO A 140 20.98 -4.95 -1.22
C PRO A 140 22.05 -5.68 -0.39
N PRO A 141 21.90 -5.74 0.94
CA PRO A 141 22.89 -6.37 1.81
C PRO A 141 22.89 -7.90 1.67
N GLY A 142 24.10 -8.48 1.70
CA GLY A 142 24.29 -9.93 1.74
C GLY A 142 23.69 -10.68 0.54
N LEU A 143 22.73 -11.55 0.82
CA LEU A 143 22.07 -12.40 -0.18
C LEU A 143 20.73 -11.84 -0.67
N ALA A 144 20.35 -10.63 -0.23
CA ALA A 144 19.14 -9.98 -0.71
C ALA A 144 19.20 -9.72 -2.23
N ARG A 145 18.03 -9.75 -2.89
CA ARG A 145 17.89 -9.55 -4.34
C ARG A 145 16.73 -8.60 -4.63
N GLU A 146 16.73 -8.01 -5.83
CA GLU A 146 15.56 -7.24 -6.29
C GLU A 146 14.31 -8.11 -6.33
N ASP A 147 13.18 -7.54 -5.89
CA ASP A 147 11.99 -8.32 -5.59
C ASP A 147 11.40 -9.06 -6.80
N TRP A 148 11.36 -8.39 -7.96
CA TRP A 148 10.82 -8.98 -9.17
C TRP A 148 11.69 -10.12 -9.70
N LYS A 149 13.02 -10.08 -9.47
CA LYS A 149 13.95 -11.15 -9.86
C LYS A 149 13.71 -12.41 -9.05
N ILE A 150 13.40 -12.27 -7.75
CA ILE A 150 13.03 -13.39 -6.88
C ILE A 150 11.77 -14.08 -7.43
N ILE A 151 10.74 -13.30 -7.77
CA ILE A 151 9.48 -13.82 -8.33
C ILE A 151 9.73 -14.47 -9.71
N ARG A 152 10.54 -13.84 -10.57
CA ARG A 152 10.91 -14.38 -11.88
C ARG A 152 11.69 -15.68 -11.78
N ALA A 153 12.63 -15.81 -10.85
CA ALA A 153 13.36 -17.05 -10.59
C ALA A 153 12.42 -18.14 -10.04
N LEU A 154 11.53 -17.78 -9.11
CA LEU A 154 10.52 -18.71 -8.58
C LEU A 154 9.60 -19.23 -9.69
N SER A 155 9.19 -18.37 -10.62
CA SER A 155 8.33 -18.76 -11.76
C SER A 155 8.99 -19.80 -12.67
N GLU A 156 10.31 -19.69 -12.87
CA GLU A 156 11.08 -20.64 -13.67
C GLU A 156 11.21 -21.99 -13.00
N ILE A 157 11.53 -22.00 -11.69
CA ILE A 157 11.60 -23.23 -10.89
C ILE A 157 10.23 -23.91 -10.83
N ALA A 158 9.15 -23.14 -10.81
CA ALA A 158 7.78 -23.65 -10.82
C ALA A 158 7.31 -24.15 -12.21
N GLY A 159 8.12 -24.01 -13.27
CA GLY A 159 7.77 -24.41 -14.63
C GLY A 159 6.77 -23.48 -15.34
N ILE A 160 6.57 -22.27 -14.82
CA ILE A 160 5.68 -21.23 -15.35
C ILE A 160 6.45 -19.92 -15.58
N THR A 161 7.58 -20.02 -16.26
CA THR A 161 8.51 -18.92 -16.50
C THR A 161 7.82 -17.68 -17.04
N LEU A 162 7.96 -16.56 -16.34
CA LEU A 162 7.41 -15.28 -16.77
C LEU A 162 8.22 -14.73 -17.97
N PRO A 163 7.58 -14.11 -18.97
CA PRO A 163 8.19 -13.79 -20.26
C PRO A 163 8.99 -12.46 -20.23
N TYR A 164 9.85 -12.29 -19.22
CA TYR A 164 10.74 -11.14 -19.09
C TYR A 164 11.98 -11.51 -18.28
N ASP A 165 13.12 -11.00 -18.71
CA ASP A 165 14.44 -11.25 -18.13
C ASP A 165 15.13 -9.95 -17.67
N THR A 166 14.67 -8.80 -18.17
CA THR A 166 15.20 -7.48 -17.81
C THR A 166 14.14 -6.58 -17.15
N LEU A 167 14.60 -5.55 -16.43
CA LEU A 167 13.70 -4.58 -15.80
C LEU A 167 12.90 -3.79 -16.85
N ASP A 168 13.49 -3.52 -18.01
CA ASP A 168 12.81 -2.79 -19.07
C ASP A 168 11.71 -3.63 -19.73
N GLU A 169 11.90 -4.95 -19.85
CA GLU A 169 10.82 -5.86 -20.26
C GLU A 169 9.70 -5.95 -19.23
N VAL A 170 10.04 -5.91 -17.93
CA VAL A 170 9.01 -5.78 -16.87
C VAL A 170 8.24 -4.47 -17.03
N ARG A 171 8.92 -3.35 -17.35
CA ARG A 171 8.25 -2.06 -17.61
C ARG A 171 7.37 -2.12 -18.86
N ASN A 172 7.80 -2.78 -19.93
CA ASN A 172 6.96 -3.02 -21.10
C ASN A 172 5.70 -3.79 -20.71
N ARG A 173 5.84 -4.82 -19.85
CA ARG A 173 4.69 -5.56 -19.33
C ARG A 173 3.79 -4.69 -18.43
N LEU A 174 4.36 -3.76 -17.65
CA LEU A 174 3.58 -2.79 -16.89
C LEU A 174 2.78 -1.86 -17.82
N GLU A 175 3.38 -1.41 -18.92
CA GLU A 175 2.70 -0.57 -19.92
C GLU A 175 1.50 -1.29 -20.55
N GLU A 176 1.63 -2.57 -20.86
CA GLU A 176 0.53 -3.39 -21.38
C GLU A 176 -0.64 -3.53 -20.40
N VAL A 177 -0.36 -3.55 -19.09
CA VAL A 177 -1.39 -3.70 -18.04
C VAL A 177 -2.01 -2.35 -17.70
N SER A 178 -1.18 -1.34 -17.46
CA SER A 178 -1.59 0.02 -17.13
C SER A 178 -0.54 1.03 -17.64
N PRO A 179 -0.80 1.71 -18.77
CA PRO A 179 0.18 2.60 -19.42
C PRO A 179 0.67 3.76 -18.55
N ASN A 180 -0.10 4.19 -17.56
CA ASN A 180 0.29 5.27 -16.65
C ASN A 180 1.53 4.91 -15.81
N LEU A 181 1.82 3.62 -15.59
CA LEU A 181 2.93 3.16 -14.72
C LEU A 181 4.32 3.41 -15.32
N VAL A 182 4.41 3.76 -16.61
CA VAL A 182 5.68 4.06 -17.29
C VAL A 182 5.79 5.52 -17.74
N ARG A 183 4.72 6.31 -17.58
CA ARG A 183 4.69 7.75 -17.89
C ARG A 183 5.10 8.54 -16.66
N TYR A 184 6.40 8.54 -16.40
CA TYR A 184 6.97 9.13 -15.19
C TYR A 184 6.75 10.65 -15.13
N ASP A 185 6.44 11.14 -13.93
CA ASP A 185 6.18 12.55 -13.63
C ASP A 185 4.98 13.19 -14.36
N ASP A 186 4.18 12.39 -15.06
CA ASP A 186 2.90 12.79 -15.62
C ASP A 186 1.75 12.46 -14.66
N ILE A 187 0.74 13.32 -14.60
CA ILE A 187 -0.53 13.03 -13.94
C ILE A 187 -1.58 12.79 -15.02
N GLU A 188 -1.99 11.53 -15.16
CA GLU A 188 -3.04 11.14 -16.09
C GLU A 188 -4.43 11.46 -15.52
N GLY A 189 -5.29 12.08 -16.32
CA GLY A 189 -6.62 12.51 -15.89
C GLY A 189 -7.61 11.36 -15.74
N ALA A 190 -8.08 11.08 -14.52
CA ALA A 190 -9.22 10.19 -14.30
C ALA A 190 -10.57 10.89 -14.57
N ASN A 191 -11.32 10.41 -15.56
CA ASN A 191 -12.53 11.10 -16.05
C ASN A 191 -13.85 10.37 -15.78
N TYR A 192 -13.84 9.10 -15.34
CA TYR A 192 -15.05 8.28 -15.16
C TYR A 192 -15.80 8.51 -13.83
N PHE A 193 -15.80 9.75 -13.32
CA PHE A 193 -16.44 10.07 -12.04
C PHE A 193 -17.96 9.81 -12.05
N GLN A 194 -18.64 10.13 -13.16
CA GLN A 194 -20.08 9.94 -13.26
C GLN A 194 -20.46 8.44 -13.21
N GLN A 195 -19.75 7.61 -13.96
CA GLN A 195 -19.94 6.16 -14.00
C GLN A 195 -19.65 5.55 -12.63
N ALA A 196 -18.57 5.96 -11.97
CA ALA A 196 -18.25 5.53 -10.61
C ALA A 196 -19.35 5.92 -9.61
N ASN A 197 -19.92 7.12 -9.74
CA ASN A 197 -21.02 7.58 -8.89
C ASN A 197 -22.35 6.87 -9.19
N GLU A 198 -22.58 6.39 -10.42
CA GLU A 198 -23.75 5.57 -10.73
C GLU A 198 -23.61 4.17 -10.12
N LEU A 199 -22.42 3.56 -10.21
CA LEU A 199 -22.13 2.28 -9.57
C LEU A 199 -22.22 2.38 -8.04
N SER A 200 -21.81 3.50 -7.43
CA SER A 200 -21.88 3.67 -5.98
C SER A 200 -23.32 3.69 -5.44
N LYS A 201 -24.32 4.03 -6.27
CA LYS A 201 -25.75 3.96 -5.90
C LYS A 201 -26.26 2.53 -5.76
N LEU A 202 -25.56 1.56 -6.35
CA LEU A 202 -25.89 0.12 -6.23
C LEU A 202 -25.38 -0.47 -4.89
N VAL A 203 -24.58 0.28 -4.13
CA VAL A 203 -24.07 -0.16 -2.83
C VAL A 203 -25.23 -0.27 -1.85
N ASN A 204 -25.61 -1.49 -1.51
CA ASN A 204 -26.61 -1.79 -0.49
C ASN A 204 -25.92 -2.00 0.87
N GLN A 205 -25.33 -0.93 1.41
CA GLN A 205 -24.68 -0.95 2.72
C GLN A 205 -25.09 0.29 3.52
N GLN A 206 -25.32 0.10 4.83
CA GLN A 206 -25.69 1.17 5.75
C GLN A 206 -24.45 1.74 6.44
N LEU A 207 -24.50 3.04 6.77
CA LEU A 207 -23.50 3.67 7.62
C LEU A 207 -23.66 3.16 9.06
N LEU A 208 -22.54 2.81 9.69
CA LEU A 208 -22.49 2.48 11.10
C LEU A 208 -22.56 3.75 11.94
N ALA A 209 -23.15 3.63 13.14
CA ALA A 209 -23.22 4.71 14.11
C ALA A 209 -21.85 5.04 14.75
N ASP A 210 -20.87 4.14 14.60
CA ASP A 210 -19.54 4.33 15.16
C ASP A 210 -18.88 5.61 14.62
N PRO A 211 -18.17 6.38 15.46
CA PRO A 211 -17.49 7.60 15.03
C PRO A 211 -16.39 7.32 14.00
N LEU A 212 -16.15 8.28 13.10
CA LEU A 212 -15.01 8.25 12.20
C LEU A 212 -13.75 8.68 12.96
N VAL A 213 -13.01 7.71 13.49
CA VAL A 213 -11.78 7.94 14.25
C VAL A 213 -10.57 7.61 13.37
N PRO A 214 -9.65 8.56 13.12
CA PRO A 214 -8.43 8.27 12.39
C PRO A 214 -7.51 7.39 13.25
N PRO A 215 -6.71 6.50 12.63
CA PRO A 215 -5.84 5.58 13.36
C PRO A 215 -4.61 6.24 13.99
N GLN A 216 -4.32 7.49 13.62
CA GLN A 216 -3.26 8.31 14.21
C GLN A 216 -3.93 9.51 14.88
N LEU A 217 -3.96 9.52 16.20
CA LEU A 217 -4.63 10.56 16.99
C LEU A 217 -3.63 11.56 17.54
N THR A 218 -2.44 11.09 17.84
CA THR A 218 -1.38 11.86 18.49
C THR A 218 -0.09 11.78 17.68
N ILE A 219 0.85 12.69 17.98
CA ILE A 219 2.17 12.68 17.35
C ILE A 219 2.94 11.38 17.60
N LYS A 220 2.66 10.69 18.72
CA LYS A 220 3.24 9.38 19.02
C LYS A 220 2.92 8.35 17.95
N ASP A 221 1.71 8.37 17.41
CA ASP A 221 1.19 7.38 16.46
C ASP A 221 1.78 7.57 15.05
N PHE A 222 2.48 8.68 14.80
CA PHE A 222 3.04 9.03 13.50
C PHE A 222 4.35 8.29 13.19
N TYR A 223 5.23 8.12 14.19
CA TYR A 223 6.63 7.74 13.95
C TYR A 223 6.86 6.28 13.57
N MET A 224 5.89 5.38 13.76
CA MET A 224 6.06 3.93 13.59
C MET A 224 4.92 3.34 12.77
N THR A 225 5.04 3.34 11.45
CA THR A 225 3.94 2.97 10.53
C THR A 225 4.26 1.79 9.61
N ASP A 226 5.51 1.63 9.23
CA ASP A 226 6.01 0.55 8.38
C ASP A 226 7.20 -0.18 9.02
N SER A 227 7.69 -1.23 8.37
CA SER A 227 8.77 -2.05 8.91
C SER A 227 10.08 -1.28 9.09
N ILE A 228 10.34 -0.26 8.25
CA ILE A 228 11.54 0.57 8.29
C ILE A 228 11.49 1.51 9.50
N SER A 229 10.39 2.24 9.64
CA SER A 229 10.17 3.17 10.75
C SER A 229 10.09 2.44 12.10
N ARG A 230 9.50 1.24 12.15
CA ARG A 230 9.50 0.39 13.37
C ARG A 230 10.88 -0.13 13.74
N ALA A 231 11.72 -0.46 12.76
CA ALA A 231 13.10 -0.88 13.00
C ALA A 231 14.07 0.29 13.31
N SER A 232 13.63 1.54 13.10
CA SER A 232 14.48 2.72 13.25
C SER A 232 14.67 3.10 14.72
N GLN A 233 15.92 3.06 15.18
CA GLN A 233 16.30 3.56 16.52
C GLN A 233 15.99 5.05 16.67
N THR A 234 16.14 5.84 15.61
CA THR A 234 15.80 7.27 15.63
C THR A 234 14.30 7.47 15.84
N MET A 235 13.45 6.70 15.16
CA MET A 235 12.00 6.78 15.38
C MET A 235 11.61 6.33 16.79
N ALA A 236 12.26 5.30 17.34
CA ALA A 236 12.07 4.90 18.74
C ALA A 236 12.43 6.04 19.72
N LYS A 237 13.53 6.76 19.47
CA LYS A 237 13.91 7.95 20.25
C LYS A 237 12.88 9.08 20.11
N CYS A 238 12.37 9.33 18.89
CA CYS A 238 11.30 10.32 18.67
C CYS A 238 10.03 9.97 19.45
N VAL A 239 9.61 8.70 19.43
CA VAL A 239 8.48 8.21 20.24
C VAL A 239 8.73 8.47 21.73
N LYS A 240 9.92 8.08 22.24
CA LYS A 240 10.28 8.31 23.65
C LYS A 240 10.26 9.79 24.02
N ALA A 241 10.80 10.66 23.17
CA ALA A 241 10.82 12.10 23.39
C ALA A 241 9.40 12.69 23.50
N VAL A 242 8.47 12.25 22.66
CA VAL A 242 7.09 12.77 22.69
C VAL A 242 6.23 12.17 23.82
N THR A 243 6.60 11.01 24.36
CA THR A 243 5.87 10.37 25.47
C THR A 243 6.39 10.74 26.85
N GLU A 244 7.72 10.86 26.99
CA GLU A 244 8.40 11.02 28.28
C GLU A 244 9.10 12.38 28.42
N GLY A 245 9.16 13.16 27.33
CA GLY A 245 9.86 14.45 27.26
C GLY A 245 11.28 14.32 26.71
N ALA A 246 11.82 15.42 26.17
CA ALA A 246 13.10 15.44 25.46
C ALA A 246 14.29 14.97 26.32
N GLN A 247 14.25 15.22 27.64
CA GLN A 247 15.30 14.82 28.58
C GLN A 247 15.40 13.30 28.79
N ALA A 248 14.37 12.54 28.40
CA ALA A 248 14.37 11.07 28.53
C ALA A 248 15.18 10.37 27.42
N VAL A 249 15.59 11.10 26.38
CA VAL A 249 16.41 10.54 25.30
C VAL A 249 17.88 10.68 25.68
N GLU A 250 18.55 9.56 25.96
CA GLU A 250 20.01 9.55 26.06
C GLU A 250 20.60 9.85 24.67
N GLU A 251 21.22 11.02 24.53
CA GLU A 251 22.10 11.27 23.39
C GLU A 251 23.35 10.39 23.57
N PRO A 252 23.75 9.62 22.54
CA PRO A 252 25.05 8.96 22.61
C PRO A 252 26.10 10.04 22.80
N SER A 253 26.93 9.89 23.84
CA SER A 253 28.09 10.76 24.04
C SER A 253 28.90 10.77 22.75
N ILE A 254 28.97 11.92 22.09
CA ILE A 254 29.83 12.11 20.92
C ILE A 254 31.26 11.92 21.43
N CYS A 255 31.86 10.77 21.13
CA CYS A 255 33.30 10.54 21.26
C CYS A 255 33.99 10.96 19.98
#